data_AF-A0A2D5QM52-F1
#
_entry.id   AF-A0A2D5QM52-F1
#
_cell.length_a   1.000
_cell.length_b   1.000
_cell.length_c   1.000
_cell.angle_alpha   90.00
_cell.angle_beta   90.00
_cell.angle_gamma   90.00
#
_symmetry.space_group_name_H-M   'P 1'
#
loop_
_entity.id
_entity.type
_entity.pdbx_description
1 polymer ?
#
loop_
_entity_poly.entity_id
_entity_poly.type
_entity_poly.pdbx_seq_one_letter_code
_entity_poly.pdbx_strand_id
1 'polypeptide(L)'
;MASRSGFTREEAKAQLMLDLEQQAKLEAVEKIRQIEESAREMAEEQARSLIAQSVQRYAGEHIAEHATISIPIREDQTGKIIGKEGRNIRAFSQMSGCDLLIDDTPGSVVISCFNPIRREIAKRALERLLLDGRINIAKIEESIRRSEGEIETLTRQYGESAALELEITGIHPELLKLLGRLHFTTSFAQNVLQHSVEVGAVAGMLAAELGLKPKQARRAGLLHDIGKAAD
;
A
#
# COMPACT_ATOMS: atom_id res chain seq x y z
N MET A 1 46.35 65.47 -34.19
CA MET A 1 46.50 64.14 -33.57
C MET A 1 45.13 63.68 -33.08
N ALA A 2 44.70 62.51 -33.58
CA ALA A 2 43.63 61.65 -33.09
C ALA A 2 42.17 62.18 -33.05
N SER A 3 41.62 62.52 -34.22
CA SER A 3 40.20 62.21 -34.51
C SER A 3 40.14 60.82 -35.16
N ARG A 4 39.74 59.80 -34.41
CA ARG A 4 39.50 58.44 -34.94
C ARG A 4 38.22 57.83 -34.36
N SER A 5 37.15 58.63 -34.34
CA SER A 5 35.74 58.23 -34.14
C SER A 5 34.94 59.51 -33.92
N GLY A 6 33.86 59.74 -34.68
CA GLY A 6 33.09 61.00 -34.69
C GLY A 6 32.27 61.31 -33.43
N PHE A 7 32.77 60.96 -32.26
CA PHE A 7 32.11 61.19 -30.97
C PHE A 7 32.81 62.30 -30.19
N THR A 8 32.02 63.14 -29.53
CA THR A 8 32.54 63.98 -28.45
C THR A 8 32.93 63.10 -27.26
N ARG A 9 33.82 63.61 -26.39
CA ARG A 9 34.31 62.86 -25.23
C ARG A 9 33.19 62.41 -24.28
N GLU A 10 32.11 63.18 -24.20
CA GLU A 10 30.94 62.86 -23.38
C GLU A 10 30.08 61.76 -24.00
N GLU A 11 29.84 61.81 -25.32
CA GLU A 11 29.11 60.77 -26.04
C GLU A 11 29.86 59.43 -26.03
N ALA A 12 31.18 59.45 -26.21
CA ALA A 12 32.00 58.25 -26.13
C ALA A 12 31.94 57.61 -24.73
N LYS A 13 31.88 58.42 -23.68
CA LYS A 13 31.73 57.95 -22.30
C LYS A 13 30.33 57.36 -22.06
N ALA A 14 29.28 58.02 -22.56
CA ALA A 14 27.91 57.55 -22.43
C ALA A 14 27.70 56.20 -23.14
N GLN A 15 28.23 56.05 -24.36
CA GLN A 15 28.16 54.79 -25.11
C GLN A 15 28.90 53.66 -24.39
N LEU A 16 30.12 53.93 -23.91
CA LEU A 16 30.89 52.93 -23.17
C LEU A 16 30.16 52.45 -21.90
N MET A 17 29.49 53.37 -21.18
CA MET A 17 28.69 53.00 -20.00
C MET A 17 27.48 52.13 -20.37
N LEU A 18 26.82 52.44 -21.49
CA LEU A 18 25.70 51.66 -22.02
C LEU A 18 26.13 50.24 -22.42
N ASP A 19 27.26 50.11 -23.11
CA ASP A 19 27.81 48.83 -23.55
C ASP A 19 28.23 47.97 -22.34
N LEU A 20 28.88 48.58 -21.34
CA LEU A 20 29.21 47.93 -20.06
C LEU A 20 27.96 47.46 -19.31
N GLU A 21 26.90 48.27 -19.29
CA GLU A 21 25.64 47.89 -18.63
C GLU A 21 24.97 46.71 -19.35
N GLN A 22 24.95 46.71 -20.69
CA GLN A 22 24.41 45.59 -21.47
C GLN A 22 25.22 44.31 -21.29
N GLN A 23 26.56 44.41 -21.31
CA GLN A 23 27.44 43.28 -21.08
C GLN A 23 27.25 42.71 -19.66
N ALA A 24 27.21 43.57 -18.64
CA ALA A 24 26.96 43.15 -17.27
C ALA A 24 25.59 42.45 -17.10
N LYS A 25 24.55 42.91 -17.81
CA LYS A 25 23.23 42.25 -17.82
C LYS A 25 23.28 40.86 -18.44
N LEU A 26 23.99 40.68 -19.56
CA LEU A 26 24.15 39.37 -20.21
C LEU A 26 24.91 38.39 -19.31
N GLU A 27 26.03 38.83 -18.73
CA GLU A 27 26.81 38.03 -17.78
C GLU A 27 25.99 37.66 -16.53
N ALA A 28 25.17 38.59 -16.02
CA ALA A 28 24.27 38.32 -14.89
C ALA A 28 23.23 37.26 -15.22
N VAL A 29 22.60 37.31 -16.41
CA VAL A 29 21.62 36.30 -16.84
C VAL A 29 22.27 34.92 -16.93
N GLU A 30 23.47 34.83 -17.51
CA GLU A 30 24.18 33.56 -17.60
C GLU A 30 24.57 33.03 -16.22
N LYS A 31 24.99 33.91 -15.30
CA LYS A 31 25.29 33.53 -13.93
C LYS A 31 24.05 33.03 -13.17
N ILE A 32 22.91 33.70 -13.34
CA ILE A 32 21.63 33.27 -12.77
C ILE A 32 21.29 31.87 -13.29
N ARG A 33 21.39 31.66 -14.61
CA ARG A 33 21.11 30.34 -15.22
C ARG A 33 22.01 29.24 -14.65
N GLN A 34 23.30 29.50 -14.50
CA GLN A 34 24.24 28.55 -13.90
C GLN A 34 23.92 28.24 -12.43
N ILE A 35 23.53 29.25 -11.65
CA ILE A 35 23.14 29.07 -10.25
C ILE A 35 21.86 28.22 -10.17
N GLU A 36 20.87 28.49 -11.02
CA GLU A 36 19.63 27.71 -11.08
C GLU A 36 19.88 26.25 -11.49
N GLU A 37 20.74 26.02 -12.49
CA GLU A 37 21.10 24.69 -12.98
C GLU A 37 21.82 23.90 -11.87
N SER A 38 22.83 24.50 -11.24
CA SER A 38 23.53 23.88 -10.11
C SER A 38 22.62 23.61 -8.91
N ALA A 39 21.71 24.53 -8.58
CA ALA A 39 20.75 24.33 -7.51
C ALA A 39 19.79 23.16 -7.79
N ARG A 40 19.38 22.96 -9.06
CA ARG A 40 18.54 21.82 -9.46
C ARG A 40 19.28 20.50 -9.34
N GLU A 41 20.53 20.44 -9.81
CA GLU A 41 21.35 19.22 -9.70
C GLU A 41 21.59 18.82 -8.24
N MET A 42 21.96 19.79 -7.39
CA MET A 42 22.14 19.57 -5.96
C MET A 42 20.84 19.11 -5.27
N ALA A 43 19.70 19.71 -5.64
CA ALA A 43 18.41 19.31 -5.10
C ALA A 43 18.03 17.87 -5.51
N GLU A 44 18.33 17.48 -6.74
CA GLU A 44 18.08 16.12 -7.22
C GLU A 44 18.94 15.08 -6.48
N GLU A 45 20.22 15.38 -6.25
CA GLU A 45 21.12 14.52 -5.49
C GLU A 45 20.66 14.36 -4.03
N GLN A 46 20.29 15.48 -3.38
CA GLN A 46 19.76 15.48 -2.02
C GLN A 46 18.45 14.69 -1.91
N ALA A 47 17.53 14.87 -2.87
CA ALA A 47 16.27 14.14 -2.90
C ALA A 47 16.48 12.62 -3.02
N ARG A 48 17.37 12.19 -3.92
CA ARG A 48 17.72 10.76 -4.08
C ARG A 48 18.31 10.19 -2.79
N SER A 49 19.20 10.92 -2.13
CA SER A 49 19.80 10.51 -0.84
C SER A 49 18.75 10.35 0.25
N LEU A 50 17.84 11.31 0.39
CA LEU A 50 16.74 11.28 1.38
C LEU A 50 15.80 10.09 1.16
N ILE A 51 15.41 9.83 -0.09
CA ILE A 51 14.57 8.68 -0.44
C ILE A 51 15.30 7.38 -0.08
N ALA A 52 16.56 7.23 -0.49
CA ALA A 52 17.35 6.03 -0.20
C ALA A 52 17.46 5.76 1.31
N GLN A 53 17.76 6.80 2.11
CA GLN A 53 17.84 6.68 3.57
C GLN A 53 16.50 6.33 4.22
N SER A 54 15.38 6.85 3.67
CA SER A 54 14.04 6.56 4.19
C SER A 54 13.63 5.11 3.90
N VAL A 55 13.92 4.62 2.68
CA VAL A 55 13.67 3.22 2.30
C VAL A 55 14.54 2.25 3.10
N GLN A 56 15.84 2.55 3.27
CA GLN A 56 16.76 1.71 4.05
C GLN A 56 16.34 1.60 5.52
N ARG A 57 15.83 2.69 6.11
CA ARG A 57 15.31 2.68 7.48
C ARG A 57 14.07 1.80 7.66
N TYR A 58 13.31 1.55 6.59
CA TYR A 58 12.03 0.85 6.67
C TYR A 58 12.12 -0.68 6.47
N ALA A 59 13.25 -1.24 6.02
CA ALA A 59 13.49 -2.68 5.71
C ALA A 59 12.44 -3.70 6.25
N GLY A 60 11.33 -3.87 5.51
CA GLY A 60 10.25 -4.81 5.82
C GLY A 60 10.40 -6.12 5.05
N GLU A 61 9.91 -7.23 5.62
CA GLU A 61 9.84 -8.52 4.94
C GLU A 61 8.56 -8.62 4.11
N HIS A 62 8.68 -8.96 2.83
CA HIS A 62 7.52 -9.19 1.95
C HIS A 62 7.20 -10.68 1.87
N ILE A 63 6.01 -11.08 2.32
CA ILE A 63 5.45 -12.41 2.02
C ILE A 63 4.36 -12.23 0.96
N ALA A 64 4.53 -12.89 -0.18
CA ALA A 64 3.53 -12.91 -1.24
C ALA A 64 2.41 -13.90 -0.91
N GLU A 65 1.17 -13.43 -0.80
CA GLU A 65 -0.01 -14.30 -0.67
C GLU A 65 -0.70 -14.51 -2.03
N HIS A 66 -1.07 -15.76 -2.32
CA HIS A 66 -1.64 -16.18 -3.60
C HIS A 66 -3.17 -16.03 -3.66
N ALA A 67 -3.70 -15.84 -4.87
CA ALA A 67 -5.12 -15.64 -5.15
C ALA A 67 -6.02 -16.85 -4.80
N THR A 68 -5.44 -18.03 -4.63
CA THR A 68 -6.14 -19.27 -4.27
C THR A 68 -5.60 -19.80 -2.96
N ILE A 69 -6.49 -20.31 -2.12
CA ILE A 69 -6.12 -20.97 -0.87
C ILE A 69 -6.34 -22.47 -1.05
N SER A 70 -5.25 -23.22 -1.02
CA SER A 70 -5.27 -24.69 -1.03
C SER A 70 -5.15 -25.20 0.39
N ILE A 71 -6.14 -25.97 0.84
CA ILE A 71 -6.14 -26.60 2.16
C ILE A 71 -5.85 -28.09 1.98
N PRO A 72 -4.81 -28.64 2.63
CA PRO A 72 -4.55 -30.06 2.58
C PRO A 72 -5.64 -30.83 3.32
N ILE A 73 -6.11 -31.93 2.71
CA ILE A 73 -7.12 -32.82 3.28
C ILE A 73 -6.69 -34.28 3.18
N ARG A 74 -7.23 -35.12 4.07
CA ARG A 74 -7.09 -36.58 3.99
C ARG A 74 -8.18 -37.18 3.09
N GLU A 75 -7.92 -38.34 2.50
CA GLU A 75 -8.89 -39.03 1.63
C GLU A 75 -10.24 -39.30 2.33
N ASP A 76 -10.23 -39.60 3.64
CA ASP A 76 -11.45 -39.83 4.43
C ASP A 76 -12.32 -38.57 4.62
N GLN A 77 -11.74 -37.39 4.40
CA GLN A 77 -12.41 -36.11 4.55
C GLN A 77 -13.15 -35.69 3.28
N THR A 78 -12.65 -36.04 2.08
CA THR A 78 -13.25 -35.68 0.79
C THR A 78 -14.73 -36.04 0.73
N GLY A 79 -15.08 -37.29 1.09
CA GLY A 79 -16.47 -37.76 1.08
C GLY A 79 -17.38 -37.00 2.06
N LYS A 80 -16.84 -36.53 3.19
CA LYS A 80 -17.58 -35.75 4.19
C LYS A 80 -17.81 -34.31 3.71
N ILE A 81 -16.82 -33.71 3.03
CA ILE A 81 -16.91 -32.35 2.48
C ILE A 81 -17.95 -32.32 1.36
N ILE A 82 -17.92 -33.28 0.44
CA ILE A 82 -18.91 -33.39 -0.64
C ILE A 82 -20.30 -33.69 -0.05
N GLY A 83 -20.38 -34.70 0.83
CA GLY A 83 -21.64 -35.19 1.39
C GLY A 83 -22.49 -35.95 0.36
N LYS A 84 -23.55 -36.61 0.83
CA LYS A 84 -24.48 -37.34 -0.06
C LYS A 84 -25.07 -36.38 -1.09
N GLU A 85 -24.97 -36.75 -2.38
CA GLU A 85 -25.41 -35.93 -3.52
C GLU A 85 -24.76 -34.53 -3.57
N GLY A 86 -23.58 -34.32 -2.96
CA GLY A 86 -22.96 -32.99 -2.95
C GLY A 86 -23.72 -31.97 -2.09
N ARG A 87 -24.55 -32.41 -1.13
CA ARG A 87 -25.35 -31.49 -0.31
C ARG A 87 -24.51 -30.59 0.60
N ASN A 88 -23.38 -31.11 1.10
CA ASN A 88 -22.54 -30.39 2.06
C ASN A 88 -21.72 -29.33 1.34
N ILE A 89 -21.09 -29.69 0.21
CA ILE A 89 -20.32 -28.74 -0.60
C ILE A 89 -21.21 -27.61 -1.14
N ARG A 90 -22.43 -27.93 -1.59
CA ARG A 90 -23.41 -26.92 -2.03
C ARG A 90 -23.87 -26.00 -0.89
N ALA A 91 -24.17 -26.56 0.28
CA ALA A 91 -24.54 -25.77 1.45
C ALA A 91 -23.39 -24.86 1.90
N PHE A 92 -22.16 -25.37 1.93
CA PHE A 92 -20.98 -24.57 2.25
C PHE A 92 -20.80 -23.42 1.26
N SER A 93 -20.88 -23.70 -0.04
CA SER A 93 -20.71 -22.66 -1.07
C SER A 93 -21.81 -21.62 -1.03
N GLN A 94 -23.06 -22.02 -0.80
CA GLN A 94 -24.17 -21.08 -0.64
C GLN A 94 -24.01 -20.18 0.60
N MET A 95 -23.61 -20.76 1.73
CA MET A 95 -23.49 -20.03 3.00
C MET A 95 -22.24 -19.14 3.06
N SER A 96 -21.10 -19.61 2.54
CA SER A 96 -19.84 -18.84 2.53
C SER A 96 -19.75 -17.85 1.36
N GLY A 97 -20.47 -18.12 0.27
CA GLY A 97 -20.31 -17.40 -1.00
C GLY A 97 -18.97 -17.69 -1.67
N CYS A 98 -18.37 -18.86 -1.41
CA CYS A 98 -17.12 -19.33 -2.01
C CYS A 98 -17.33 -20.69 -2.68
N ASP A 99 -16.71 -20.89 -3.83
CA ASP A 99 -16.72 -22.19 -4.49
C ASP A 99 -15.62 -23.08 -3.91
N LEU A 100 -16.00 -24.29 -3.52
CA LEU A 100 -15.04 -25.33 -3.14
C LEU A 100 -14.76 -26.20 -4.36
N LEU A 101 -13.51 -26.22 -4.80
CA LEU A 101 -13.06 -27.04 -5.92
C LEU A 101 -12.30 -28.24 -5.36
N ILE A 102 -12.79 -29.42 -5.68
CA ILE A 102 -12.16 -30.70 -5.37
C ILE A 102 -11.85 -31.31 -6.72
N ASP A 103 -10.57 -31.30 -7.08
CA ASP A 103 -10.08 -31.84 -8.35
C ASP A 103 -9.64 -33.31 -8.18
N ASP A 104 -9.26 -33.95 -9.28
CA ASP A 104 -8.70 -35.31 -9.31
C ASP A 104 -7.30 -35.38 -8.66
N THR A 105 -6.73 -34.22 -8.27
CA THR A 105 -5.47 -34.14 -7.53
C THR A 105 -5.68 -34.59 -6.07
N PRO A 106 -5.05 -35.69 -5.63
CA PRO A 106 -5.25 -36.19 -4.28
C PRO A 106 -4.80 -35.18 -3.21
N GLY A 107 -5.59 -35.06 -2.14
CA GLY A 107 -5.12 -34.49 -0.88
C GLY A 107 -5.26 -32.98 -0.68
N SER A 108 -6.03 -32.26 -1.51
CA SER A 108 -6.32 -30.85 -1.25
C SER A 108 -7.70 -30.40 -1.72
N VAL A 109 -8.22 -29.35 -1.08
CA VAL A 109 -9.42 -28.60 -1.52
C VAL A 109 -9.01 -27.17 -1.78
N VAL A 110 -9.43 -26.64 -2.92
CA VAL A 110 -9.17 -25.25 -3.30
C VAL A 110 -10.41 -24.40 -3.02
N ILE A 111 -10.21 -23.30 -2.31
CA ILE A 111 -11.25 -22.29 -2.08
C ILE A 111 -11.10 -21.19 -3.11
N SER A 112 -12.14 -20.97 -3.91
CA SER A 112 -12.22 -19.93 -4.93
C SER A 112 -13.26 -18.87 -4.55
N CYS A 113 -12.83 -17.62 -4.42
CA CYS A 113 -13.72 -16.48 -4.20
C CYS A 113 -13.00 -15.16 -4.51
N PHE A 114 -13.66 -14.26 -5.22
CA PHE A 114 -13.12 -12.92 -5.49
C PHE A 114 -12.98 -12.09 -4.21
N ASN A 115 -13.97 -12.16 -3.31
CA ASN A 115 -13.95 -11.38 -2.08
C ASN A 115 -12.95 -11.97 -1.07
N PRO A 116 -11.90 -11.23 -0.68
CA PRO A 116 -10.85 -11.75 0.20
C PRO A 116 -11.35 -12.10 1.61
N ILE A 117 -12.27 -11.29 2.14
CA ILE A 117 -12.86 -11.51 3.47
C ILE A 117 -13.67 -12.81 3.48
N ARG A 118 -14.51 -13.04 2.46
CA ARG A 118 -15.28 -14.29 2.33
C ARG A 118 -14.35 -15.50 2.19
N ARG A 119 -13.27 -15.36 1.42
CA ARG A 119 -12.27 -16.41 1.23
C ARG A 119 -11.62 -16.82 2.54
N GLU A 120 -11.24 -15.86 3.38
CA GLU A 120 -10.65 -16.14 4.69
C GLU A 120 -11.66 -16.73 5.69
N ILE A 121 -12.92 -16.24 5.69
CA ILE A 121 -14.01 -16.83 6.48
C ILE A 121 -14.20 -18.30 6.09
N ALA A 122 -14.26 -18.58 4.79
CA ALA A 122 -14.42 -19.93 4.25
C ALA A 122 -13.23 -20.83 4.63
N LYS A 123 -11.99 -20.34 4.51
CA LYS A 123 -10.79 -21.06 4.92
C LYS A 123 -10.87 -21.50 6.38
N ARG A 124 -11.09 -20.55 7.30
CA ARG A 124 -11.17 -20.83 8.74
C ARG A 124 -12.34 -21.75 9.09
N ALA A 125 -13.48 -21.57 8.44
CA ALA A 125 -14.64 -22.43 8.64
C ALA A 125 -14.34 -23.86 8.19
N LEU A 126 -13.69 -24.04 7.04
CA LEU A 126 -13.32 -25.36 6.52
C LEU A 126 -12.26 -26.03 7.40
N GLU A 127 -11.20 -25.33 7.79
CA GLU A 127 -10.19 -25.84 8.72
C GLU A 127 -10.82 -26.33 10.03
N ARG A 128 -11.76 -25.57 10.59
CA ARG A 128 -12.50 -25.95 11.80
C ARG A 128 -13.33 -27.22 11.61
N LEU A 129 -14.05 -27.32 10.48
CA LEU A 129 -14.84 -28.50 10.14
C LEU A 129 -13.97 -29.75 9.94
N LEU A 130 -12.79 -29.59 9.35
CA LEU A 130 -11.83 -30.67 9.14
C LEU A 130 -11.26 -31.18 10.47
N LEU A 131 -11.01 -30.27 11.42
CA LEU A 131 -10.56 -30.60 12.78
C LEU A 131 -11.63 -31.31 13.61
N ASP A 132 -12.89 -30.87 13.54
CA ASP A 132 -14.04 -31.53 14.21
C ASP A 132 -14.32 -32.91 13.57
N GLY A 133 -14.13 -33.03 12.26
CA GLY A 133 -14.31 -34.27 11.50
C GLY A 133 -15.78 -34.64 11.24
N ARG A 134 -16.72 -33.79 11.69
CA ARG A 134 -18.17 -33.87 11.46
C ARG A 134 -18.61 -32.74 10.53
N ILE A 135 -19.02 -33.10 9.32
CA ILE A 135 -19.47 -32.13 8.31
C ILE A 135 -20.94 -32.39 7.99
N ASN A 136 -21.81 -31.49 8.46
CA ASN A 136 -23.23 -31.45 8.16
C ASN A 136 -23.68 -29.98 8.08
N ILE A 137 -24.90 -29.74 7.57
CA ILE A 137 -25.40 -28.39 7.31
C ILE A 137 -25.36 -27.50 8.56
N ALA A 138 -25.80 -28.01 9.71
CA ALA A 138 -25.80 -27.25 10.96
C ALA A 138 -24.38 -26.86 11.40
N LYS A 139 -23.42 -27.78 11.29
CA LYS A 139 -22.01 -27.54 11.62
C LYS A 139 -21.32 -26.58 10.66
N ILE A 140 -21.66 -26.65 9.38
CA ILE A 140 -21.17 -25.72 8.35
C ILE A 140 -21.62 -24.30 8.70
N GLU A 141 -22.92 -24.13 8.96
CA GLU A 141 -23.51 -22.84 9.28
C GLU A 141 -22.94 -22.25 10.59
N GLU A 142 -22.80 -23.09 11.63
CA GLU A 142 -22.15 -22.73 12.90
C GLU A 142 -20.70 -22.28 12.68
N SER A 143 -19.93 -23.03 11.89
CA SER A 143 -18.51 -22.75 11.65
C SER A 143 -18.30 -21.48 10.86
N ILE A 144 -19.16 -21.19 9.87
CA ILE A 144 -19.13 -19.96 9.07
C ILE A 144 -19.47 -18.76 9.96
N ARG A 145 -20.59 -18.79 10.69
CA ARG A 145 -20.97 -17.69 11.61
C ARG A 145 -19.89 -17.39 12.65
N ARG A 146 -19.26 -18.43 13.17
CA ARG A 146 -18.15 -18.27 14.12
C ARG A 146 -16.95 -17.59 13.46
N SER A 147 -16.57 -18.04 12.26
CA SER A 147 -15.47 -17.42 11.50
C SER A 147 -15.78 -15.97 11.13
N GLU A 148 -17.03 -15.61 10.82
CA GLU A 148 -17.44 -14.23 10.55
C GLU A 148 -17.17 -13.31 11.75
N GLY A 149 -17.59 -13.70 12.96
CA GLY A 149 -17.37 -12.91 14.16
C GLY A 149 -15.88 -12.79 14.55
N GLU A 150 -15.11 -13.86 14.35
CA GLU A 150 -13.66 -13.84 14.55
C GLU A 150 -12.98 -12.89 13.56
N ILE A 151 -13.37 -12.91 12.28
CA ILE A 151 -12.82 -12.02 11.24
C ILE A 151 -13.21 -10.58 11.48
N GLU A 152 -14.43 -10.29 11.92
CA GLU A 152 -14.82 -8.93 12.29
C GLU A 152 -13.94 -8.38 13.43
N THR A 153 -13.69 -9.20 14.45
CA THR A 153 -12.82 -8.82 15.58
C THR A 153 -11.38 -8.58 15.12
N LEU A 154 -10.82 -9.51 14.34
CA LEU A 154 -9.47 -9.39 13.79
C LEU A 154 -9.32 -8.17 12.88
N THR A 155 -10.31 -7.92 12.02
CA THR A 155 -10.34 -6.73 11.15
C THR A 155 -10.16 -5.47 12.00
N ARG A 156 -10.93 -5.32 13.07
CA ARG A 156 -10.80 -4.15 13.95
C ARG A 156 -9.41 -4.06 14.58
N GLN A 157 -8.89 -5.18 15.08
CA GLN A 157 -7.57 -5.26 15.70
C GLN A 157 -6.43 -4.89 14.74
N TYR A 158 -6.48 -5.36 13.49
CA TYR A 158 -5.48 -5.02 12.48
C TYR A 158 -5.49 -3.53 12.15
N GLY A 159 -6.66 -2.93 11.98
CA GLY A 159 -6.78 -1.49 11.75
C GLY A 159 -6.29 -0.64 12.92
N GLU A 160 -6.65 -1.02 14.15
CA GLU A 160 -6.15 -0.38 15.38
C GLU A 160 -4.63 -0.50 15.51
N SER A 161 -4.08 -1.68 15.25
CA SER A 161 -2.64 -1.95 15.35
C SER A 161 -1.84 -1.15 14.31
N ALA A 162 -2.30 -1.08 13.06
CA ALA A 162 -1.66 -0.30 12.00
C ALA A 162 -1.65 1.21 12.31
N ALA A 163 -2.75 1.74 12.87
CA ALA A 163 -2.81 3.12 13.32
C ALA A 163 -1.85 3.38 14.50
N LEU A 164 -1.78 2.44 15.45
CA LEU A 164 -0.91 2.52 16.62
C LEU A 164 0.57 2.50 16.24
N GLU A 165 0.97 1.64 15.30
CA GLU A 165 2.36 1.51 14.82
C GLU A 165 2.90 2.84 14.27
N LEU A 166 2.04 3.63 13.61
CA LEU A 166 2.38 4.94 13.09
C LEU A 166 2.12 6.10 14.07
N GLU A 167 1.72 5.79 15.30
CA GLU A 167 1.35 6.73 16.37
C GLU A 167 0.20 7.68 15.97
N ILE A 168 -0.79 7.16 15.25
CA ILE A 168 -1.93 7.94 14.73
C ILE A 168 -3.16 7.71 15.59
N THR A 169 -3.68 8.80 16.15
CA THR A 169 -4.87 8.81 16.99
C THR A 169 -6.04 9.54 16.34
N GLY A 170 -7.26 9.28 16.80
CA GLY A 170 -8.46 9.99 16.35
C GLY A 170 -8.89 9.63 14.92
N ILE A 171 -8.69 8.38 14.52
CA ILE A 171 -9.30 7.80 13.31
C ILE A 171 -10.70 7.29 13.70
N HIS A 172 -11.69 7.55 12.85
CA HIS A 172 -13.06 7.09 13.08
C HIS A 172 -13.12 5.55 13.08
N PRO A 173 -13.90 4.89 13.96
CA PRO A 173 -13.97 3.43 14.03
C PRO A 173 -14.25 2.72 12.70
N GLU A 174 -15.14 3.28 11.87
CA GLU A 174 -15.41 2.72 10.53
C GLU A 174 -14.20 2.78 9.59
N LEU A 175 -13.34 3.80 9.70
CA LEU A 175 -12.11 3.86 8.92
C LEU A 175 -11.07 2.85 9.44
N LEU A 176 -11.01 2.62 10.76
CA LEU A 176 -10.18 1.54 11.32
C LEU A 176 -10.66 0.17 10.84
N LYS A 177 -11.97 -0.05 10.74
CA LYS A 177 -12.53 -1.28 10.16
C LYS A 177 -12.13 -1.43 8.68
N LEU A 178 -12.22 -0.37 7.88
CA LEU A 178 -11.77 -0.40 6.49
C LEU A 178 -10.27 -0.67 6.35
N LEU A 179 -9.42 -0.01 7.17
CA LEU A 179 -7.99 -0.29 7.23
C LEU A 179 -7.73 -1.76 7.53
N GLY A 180 -8.40 -2.30 8.55
CA GLY A 180 -8.31 -3.71 8.91
C GLY A 180 -8.63 -4.67 7.77
N ARG A 181 -9.59 -4.33 6.89
CA ARG A 181 -9.95 -5.17 5.75
C ARG A 181 -8.83 -5.29 4.74
N LEU A 182 -7.99 -4.25 4.60
CA LEU A 182 -6.82 -4.27 3.71
C LEU A 182 -5.82 -5.37 4.09
N HIS A 183 -5.87 -5.89 5.33
CA HIS A 183 -5.04 -7.02 5.74
C HIS A 183 -5.36 -8.29 4.94
N PHE A 184 -6.60 -8.45 4.48
CA PHE A 184 -6.99 -9.62 3.69
C PHE A 184 -6.88 -9.37 2.19
N THR A 185 -6.60 -8.12 1.79
CA THR A 185 -6.48 -7.72 0.40
C THR A 185 -5.03 -7.74 -0.04
N THR A 186 -4.78 -8.29 -1.23
CA THR A 186 -3.46 -8.24 -1.88
C THR A 186 -3.50 -7.43 -3.17
N SER A 187 -2.41 -6.72 -3.46
CA SER A 187 -2.20 -5.98 -4.71
C SER A 187 -0.76 -6.19 -5.14
N PHE A 188 -0.54 -6.58 -6.40
CA PHE A 188 0.80 -6.94 -6.91
C PHE A 188 1.55 -7.94 -6.00
N ALA A 189 0.82 -8.91 -5.45
CA ALA A 189 1.30 -9.91 -4.50
C ALA A 189 1.81 -9.35 -3.16
N GLN A 190 1.45 -8.12 -2.79
CA GLN A 190 1.74 -7.54 -1.48
C GLN A 190 0.46 -7.35 -0.66
N ASN A 191 0.57 -7.49 0.65
CA ASN A 191 -0.50 -7.17 1.59
C ASN A 191 -0.77 -5.65 1.59
N VAL A 192 -2.02 -5.23 1.35
CA VAL A 192 -2.34 -3.81 1.17
C VAL A 192 -2.30 -3.04 2.50
N LEU A 193 -2.64 -3.67 3.63
CA LEU A 193 -2.51 -3.01 4.93
C LEU A 193 -1.04 -2.77 5.25
N GLN A 194 -0.19 -3.79 5.06
CA GLN A 194 1.24 -3.67 5.28
C GLN A 194 1.81 -2.53 4.42
N HIS A 195 1.57 -2.56 3.10
CA HIS A 195 1.91 -1.48 2.16
C HIS A 195 1.51 -0.10 2.69
N SER A 196 0.28 0.03 3.19
CA SER A 196 -0.22 1.31 3.71
C SER A 196 0.55 1.78 4.94
N VAL A 197 0.95 0.85 5.82
CA VAL A 197 1.82 1.14 6.97
C VAL A 197 3.20 1.59 6.49
N GLU A 198 3.79 0.92 5.49
CA GLU A 198 5.10 1.28 4.91
C GLU A 198 5.09 2.70 4.34
N VAL A 199 4.09 3.00 3.51
CA VAL A 199 3.91 4.32 2.91
C VAL A 199 3.73 5.37 3.99
N GLY A 200 2.95 5.08 5.04
CA GLY A 200 2.80 5.96 6.20
C GLY A 200 4.12 6.24 6.90
N ALA A 201 4.93 5.21 7.18
CA ALA A 201 6.22 5.35 7.84
C ALA A 201 7.21 6.18 7.00
N VAL A 202 7.37 5.84 5.71
CA VAL A 202 8.26 6.56 4.78
C VAL A 202 7.82 8.01 4.61
N ALA A 203 6.52 8.26 4.42
CA ALA A 203 5.99 9.63 4.32
C ALA A 203 6.26 10.45 5.60
N GLY A 204 6.15 9.82 6.77
CA GLY A 204 6.51 10.42 8.04
C GLY A 204 7.98 10.81 8.14
N MET A 205 8.90 9.92 7.71
CA MET A 205 10.34 10.18 7.71
C MET A 205 10.70 11.32 6.75
N LEU A 206 10.20 11.27 5.51
CA LEU A 206 10.45 12.32 4.51
C LEU A 206 9.92 13.68 4.98
N ALA A 207 8.73 13.72 5.57
CA ALA A 207 8.17 14.95 6.11
C ALA A 207 9.03 15.53 7.24
N ALA A 208 9.66 14.70 8.07
CA ALA A 208 10.56 15.17 9.12
C ALA A 208 11.83 15.80 8.54
N GLU A 209 12.44 15.15 7.54
CA GLU A 209 13.66 15.64 6.88
C GLU A 209 13.41 16.96 6.12
N LEU A 210 12.20 17.13 5.56
CA LEU A 210 11.80 18.34 4.83
C LEU A 210 11.26 19.46 5.73
N GLY A 211 11.25 19.30 7.05
CA GLY A 211 10.69 20.30 7.98
C GLY A 211 9.17 20.47 7.88
N LEU A 212 8.47 19.48 7.34
CA LEU A 212 7.00 19.41 7.26
C LEU A 212 6.42 18.76 8.53
N LYS A 213 5.12 18.43 8.52
CA LYS A 213 4.41 17.84 9.67
C LYS A 213 4.38 16.29 9.58
N PRO A 214 5.22 15.54 10.32
CA PRO A 214 5.35 14.09 10.16
C PRO A 214 4.05 13.34 10.46
N LYS A 215 3.34 13.73 11.52
CA LYS A 215 2.06 13.09 11.90
C LYS A 215 0.99 13.18 10.81
N GLN A 216 0.95 14.30 10.08
CA GLN A 216 -0.01 14.47 8.98
C GLN A 216 0.38 13.60 7.77
N ALA A 217 1.68 13.54 7.47
CA ALA A 217 2.21 12.70 6.39
C ALA A 217 1.98 11.20 6.65
N ARG A 218 2.24 10.70 7.87
CA ARG A 218 1.93 9.30 8.24
C ARG A 218 0.46 8.98 8.06
N ARG A 219 -0.43 9.90 8.46
CA ARG A 219 -1.89 9.73 8.30
C ARG A 219 -2.32 9.70 6.84
N ALA A 220 -1.77 10.59 6.02
CA ALA A 220 -2.02 10.59 4.59
C ALA A 220 -1.55 9.27 3.95
N GLY A 221 -0.34 8.81 4.29
CA GLY A 221 0.20 7.55 3.79
C GLY A 221 -0.60 6.32 4.24
N LEU A 222 -0.97 6.23 5.52
CA LEU A 222 -1.77 5.11 6.04
C LEU A 222 -3.12 4.99 5.35
N LEU A 223 -3.76 6.13 5.04
CA LEU A 223 -5.12 6.15 4.50
C LEU A 223 -5.17 6.25 2.97
N HIS A 224 -4.04 6.35 2.26
CA HIS A 224 -4.01 6.66 0.83
C HIS A 224 -4.78 5.64 -0.03
N ASP A 225 -4.73 4.37 0.35
CA ASP A 225 -5.30 3.24 -0.39
C ASP A 225 -6.57 2.67 0.26
N ILE A 226 -7.18 3.39 1.21
CA ILE A 226 -8.36 2.92 1.95
C ILE A 226 -9.55 2.57 1.05
N GLY A 227 -9.62 3.14 -0.16
CA GLY A 227 -10.62 2.81 -1.18
C GLY A 227 -10.60 1.34 -1.59
N LYS A 228 -9.43 0.67 -1.56
CA LYS A 228 -9.30 -0.76 -1.90
C LYS A 228 -10.00 -1.70 -0.90
N ALA A 229 -10.44 -1.18 0.24
CA ALA A 229 -11.23 -1.94 1.21
C ALA A 229 -12.72 -2.03 0.86
N ALA A 230 -13.19 -1.18 -0.06
CA ALA A 230 -14.58 -1.09 -0.49
C ALA A 230 -14.91 -1.98 -1.71
N ASP A 231 -13.90 -2.45 -2.42
CA ASP A 231 -14.00 -3.45 -3.50
C ASP A 231 -14.16 -4.88 -2.93
#